data_AF-A0A1A8BMP1-F1
#
_entry.id   AF-A0A1A8BMP1-F1
#
_cell.length_a   1.000
_cell.length_b   1.000
_cell.length_c   1.000
_cell.angle_alpha   90.00
_cell.angle_beta   90.00
_cell.angle_gamma   90.00
#
_symmetry.space_group_name_H-M   'P 1'
#
loop_
_entity.id
_entity.type
_entity.pdbx_description
1 polymer ?
#
loop_
_entity_poly.entity_id
_entity_poly.type
_entity_poly.pdbx_seq_one_letter_code
_entity_poly.pdbx_strand_id
1 'polypeptide(L)'
;MEDVVLHYQSGSADQLSCLLERTEKLLKPFTCRSPPAFSPWFPISTAAHRLPIRPAKPAPVITSGDFLAGTESQNNIIEQVRAETPPDDPKSNKDPLFVSETPNSLLLVKETTPTSPGKQPQMDRDASPIRRSWSVFTQRRVLLQNPQSLSRQFDHMVSVHGLHLRQRAKWVITQDNCRDIEKVWRSLSRSVQSSRLPTCNANIQRERAEIWVFCDLLYSEQVGRHLKDELKLVGRVSLSVHKLGNIFSM
;
A
#
# COMPACT_ATOMS: atom_id res chain seq x y z
N MET A 1 47.33 -21.50 21.75
CA MET A 1 46.47 -21.31 20.57
C MET A 1 45.49 -22.47 20.55
N GLU A 2 44.28 -22.27 20.02
CA GLU A 2 43.33 -23.37 19.81
C GLU A 2 43.57 -23.94 18.40
N ASP A 3 43.67 -25.26 18.30
CA ASP A 3 43.88 -25.93 17.02
C ASP A 3 42.56 -26.02 16.25
N VAL A 4 42.55 -25.53 15.00
CA VAL A 4 41.33 -25.45 14.17
C VAL A 4 41.41 -26.47 13.04
N VAL A 5 40.44 -27.39 13.01
CA VAL A 5 40.31 -28.40 11.94
C VAL A 5 39.27 -27.94 10.91
N LEU A 6 39.72 -27.64 9.69
CA LEU A 6 38.85 -27.25 8.57
C LEU A 6 38.40 -28.46 7.76
N HIS A 7 37.14 -28.86 7.92
CA HIS A 7 36.51 -29.87 7.06
C HIS A 7 36.00 -29.23 5.76
N TYR A 8 36.31 -29.84 4.61
CA TYR A 8 35.88 -29.39 3.28
C TYR A 8 35.57 -30.59 2.35
N GLN A 9 34.85 -30.33 1.26
CA GLN A 9 34.42 -31.37 0.32
C GLN A 9 35.52 -31.71 -0.69
N SER A 10 35.76 -33.00 -0.92
CA SER A 10 36.74 -33.48 -1.90
C SER A 10 36.34 -33.07 -3.32
N GLY A 11 37.20 -32.28 -3.98
CA GLY A 11 36.97 -31.78 -5.34
C GLY A 11 37.37 -30.31 -5.57
N SER A 12 37.57 -29.52 -4.50
CA SER A 12 37.89 -28.09 -4.58
C SER A 12 39.35 -27.75 -4.22
N ALA A 13 40.33 -28.59 -4.61
CA ALA A 13 41.72 -28.45 -4.16
C ALA A 13 42.34 -27.09 -4.53
N ASP A 14 42.06 -26.58 -5.73
CA ASP A 14 42.50 -25.27 -6.22
C ASP A 14 41.92 -24.08 -5.42
N GLN A 15 40.95 -24.32 -4.55
CA GLN A 15 40.30 -23.32 -3.71
C GLN A 15 40.73 -23.40 -2.23
N LEU A 16 41.62 -24.34 -1.85
CA LEU A 16 41.99 -24.55 -0.44
C LEU A 16 42.65 -23.31 0.20
N SER A 17 43.51 -22.59 -0.54
CA SER A 17 44.09 -21.32 -0.10
C SER A 17 43.03 -20.26 0.17
N CYS A 18 42.08 -20.08 -0.76
CA CYS A 18 40.96 -19.16 -0.60
C CYS A 18 40.02 -19.56 0.57
N LEU A 19 39.84 -20.85 0.81
CA LEU A 19 39.09 -21.37 1.96
C LEU A 19 39.80 -21.04 3.27
N LEU A 20 41.12 -21.25 3.36
CA LEU A 20 41.91 -20.90 4.55
C LEU A 20 41.85 -19.39 4.85
N GLU A 21 42.09 -18.52 3.86
CA GLU A 21 41.95 -17.06 4.02
C GLU A 21 40.54 -16.64 4.47
N ARG A 22 39.51 -17.29 3.93
CA ARG A 22 38.11 -17.00 4.28
C ARG A 22 37.79 -17.46 5.70
N THR A 23 38.26 -18.63 6.10
CA THR A 23 38.10 -19.16 7.47
C THR A 23 38.84 -18.28 8.48
N GLU A 24 40.06 -17.84 8.18
CA GLU A 24 40.79 -16.87 9.00
C GLU A 24 39.99 -15.56 9.19
N LYS A 25 39.38 -15.04 8.11
CA LYS A 25 38.51 -13.85 8.16
C LYS A 25 37.21 -14.06 8.95
N LEU A 26 36.67 -15.29 8.98
CA LEU A 26 35.47 -15.63 9.74
C LEU A 26 35.73 -15.88 11.23
N LEU A 27 36.91 -16.42 11.58
CA LEU A 27 37.33 -16.68 12.96
C LEU A 27 37.87 -15.43 13.68
N LYS A 28 38.18 -14.36 12.94
CA LYS A 28 38.56 -13.07 13.53
C LYS A 28 37.41 -12.53 14.41
N PRO A 29 37.68 -12.18 15.69
CA PRO A 29 36.68 -11.58 16.56
C PRO A 29 36.09 -10.32 15.91
N PHE A 30 34.76 -10.29 15.81
CA PHE A 30 34.02 -9.13 15.33
C PHE A 30 33.25 -8.48 16.47
N THR A 31 32.92 -7.20 16.33
CA THR A 31 32.14 -6.46 17.33
C THR A 31 30.70 -6.94 17.36
N CYS A 32 30.39 -7.83 18.29
CA CYS A 32 29.01 -8.24 18.57
C CYS A 32 28.20 -7.03 19.07
N ARG A 33 27.20 -6.61 18.31
CA ARG A 33 26.20 -5.65 18.79
C ARG A 33 25.41 -6.32 19.92
N SER A 34 25.28 -5.64 21.07
CA SER A 34 24.39 -6.11 22.13
C SER A 34 22.96 -6.28 21.60
N PRO A 35 22.28 -7.40 21.88
CA PRO A 35 20.89 -7.57 21.49
C PRO A 35 20.06 -6.48 22.17
N PRO A 36 19.22 -5.73 21.44
CA PRO A 36 18.42 -4.68 22.05
C PRO A 36 17.42 -5.30 23.03
N ALA A 37 17.41 -4.81 24.27
CA ALA A 37 16.39 -5.18 25.23
C ALA A 37 15.00 -4.82 24.67
N PHE A 38 14.02 -5.71 24.85
CA PHE A 38 12.65 -5.44 24.43
C PHE A 38 12.07 -4.31 25.28
N SER A 39 11.62 -3.24 24.61
CA SER A 39 10.96 -2.10 25.22
C SER A 39 9.60 -1.89 24.54
N PRO A 40 8.47 -1.96 25.26
CA PRO A 40 7.16 -1.64 24.70
C PRO A 40 7.16 -0.21 24.16
N TRP A 41 6.74 -0.02 22.90
CA TRP A 41 6.66 1.32 22.29
C TRP A 41 5.66 2.26 22.97
N PHE A 42 4.74 1.71 23.77
CA PHE A 42 3.72 2.44 24.52
C PHE A 42 3.68 1.95 25.97
N PRO A 43 4.38 2.63 26.92
CA PRO A 43 4.39 2.22 28.32
C PRO A 43 3.05 2.52 29.01
N ILE A 44 2.61 1.58 29.85
CA ILE A 44 1.27 1.58 30.47
C ILE A 44 0.98 2.85 31.28
N SER A 45 1.99 3.44 31.93
CA SER A 45 1.85 4.72 32.66
C SER A 45 1.38 5.89 31.78
N THR A 46 1.80 5.91 30.51
CA THR A 46 1.33 6.92 29.53
C THR A 46 -0.01 6.56 28.88
N ALA A 47 -0.42 5.29 28.97
CA ALA A 47 -1.69 4.78 28.45
C ALA A 47 -2.82 4.83 29.48
N ALA A 48 -2.54 5.07 30.77
CA ALA A 48 -3.54 5.13 31.85
C ALA A 48 -4.68 6.14 31.60
N HIS A 49 -4.41 7.21 30.83
CA HIS A 49 -5.41 8.21 30.43
C HIS A 49 -6.06 7.94 29.07
N ARG A 50 -5.80 6.79 28.45
CA ARG A 50 -6.31 6.41 27.12
C ARG A 50 -6.95 5.03 27.16
N LEU A 51 -8.25 5.01 27.49
CA LEU A 51 -9.06 3.80 27.36
C LEU A 51 -9.06 3.34 25.89
N PRO A 52 -8.80 2.06 25.60
CA PRO A 52 -8.87 1.55 24.24
C PRO A 52 -10.31 1.58 23.76
N ILE A 53 -10.54 2.13 22.57
CA ILE A 53 -11.85 2.10 21.91
C ILE A 53 -12.19 0.64 21.63
N ARG A 54 -13.34 0.18 22.12
CA ARG A 54 -13.88 -1.17 21.88
C ARG A 54 -15.13 -1.07 21.02
N PRO A 55 -15.37 -2.04 20.11
CA PRO A 55 -16.65 -2.14 19.40
C PRO A 55 -17.78 -2.38 20.41
N ALA A 56 -18.95 -1.78 20.16
CA ALA A 56 -20.11 -1.89 21.05
C ALA A 56 -20.75 -3.30 21.05
N LYS A 57 -20.51 -4.10 20.01
CA LYS A 57 -20.98 -5.49 19.89
C LYS A 57 -19.78 -6.45 19.97
N PRO A 58 -19.90 -7.58 20.70
CA PRO A 58 -18.89 -8.63 20.66
C PRO A 58 -18.84 -9.27 19.26
N ALA A 59 -17.76 -9.99 18.96
CA ALA A 59 -17.73 -10.86 17.80
C ALA A 59 -18.79 -11.97 17.93
N PRO A 60 -19.44 -12.39 16.83
CA PRO A 60 -20.37 -13.53 16.87
C PRO A 60 -19.62 -14.79 17.31
N VAL A 61 -20.14 -15.46 18.34
CA VAL A 61 -19.63 -16.74 18.83
C VAL A 61 -20.41 -17.83 18.12
N ILE A 62 -19.74 -18.63 17.29
CA ILE A 62 -20.36 -19.81 16.67
C ILE A 62 -20.31 -20.93 17.70
N THR A 63 -21.47 -21.34 18.19
CA THR A 63 -21.63 -22.52 19.03
C THR A 63 -21.81 -23.75 18.14
N SER A 64 -21.21 -24.88 18.52
CA SER A 64 -21.20 -26.12 17.72
C SER A 64 -22.58 -26.80 17.55
N GLY A 65 -23.66 -26.21 18.06
CA GLY A 65 -25.05 -26.65 17.85
C GLY A 65 -25.73 -26.04 16.61
N ASP A 66 -25.20 -24.97 16.03
CA ASP A 66 -25.89 -24.17 15.00
C ASP A 66 -25.97 -24.84 13.61
N PHE A 67 -25.40 -26.04 13.47
CA PHE A 67 -25.37 -26.80 12.21
C PHE A 67 -26.58 -27.74 11.98
N LEU A 68 -27.53 -27.82 12.92
CA LEU A 68 -28.66 -28.78 12.86
C LEU A 68 -30.06 -28.16 12.77
N ALA A 69 -30.18 -26.83 12.61
CA ALA A 69 -31.46 -26.12 12.45
C ALA A 69 -31.58 -25.46 11.05
N GLY A 70 -31.14 -26.18 10.01
CA GLY A 70 -31.00 -25.69 8.63
C GLY A 70 -31.88 -26.40 7.59
N THR A 71 -32.95 -27.06 8.01
CA THR A 71 -33.98 -27.66 7.15
C THR A 71 -35.36 -27.19 7.63
N GLU A 72 -36.30 -27.01 6.68
CA GLU A 72 -37.65 -26.48 6.89
C GLU A 72 -37.79 -24.96 7.10
N SER A 73 -37.61 -24.19 6.01
CA SER A 73 -38.52 -23.08 5.61
C SER A 73 -38.08 -22.45 4.29
N GLN A 74 -38.24 -23.21 3.19
CA GLN A 74 -38.49 -22.61 1.87
C GLN A 74 -39.97 -22.84 1.54
N ASN A 75 -40.53 -21.98 0.69
CA ASN A 75 -41.95 -21.88 0.30
C ASN A 75 -42.81 -21.03 1.27
N ASN A 76 -42.94 -19.72 0.96
CA ASN A 76 -44.19 -18.92 1.02
C ASN A 76 -43.92 -17.40 0.88
N ILE A 77 -43.41 -16.95 -0.28
CA ILE A 77 -43.56 -15.55 -0.73
C ILE A 77 -43.80 -15.53 -2.25
N ILE A 78 -45.05 -15.78 -2.67
CA ILE A 78 -45.60 -15.38 -3.97
C ILE A 78 -47.00 -14.82 -3.69
N GLU A 79 -47.45 -13.87 -4.52
CA GLU A 79 -48.73 -13.15 -4.46
C GLU A 79 -48.88 -12.05 -3.39
N GLN A 80 -48.52 -10.82 -3.77
CA GLN A 80 -49.49 -9.72 -3.66
C GLN A 80 -49.27 -8.68 -4.77
N VAL A 81 -49.86 -8.93 -5.94
CA VAL A 81 -50.00 -7.92 -7.00
C VAL A 81 -51.33 -7.20 -6.80
N ARG A 82 -51.29 -5.87 -6.66
CA ARG A 82 -52.45 -5.01 -6.99
C ARG A 82 -51.94 -3.79 -7.73
N ALA A 83 -52.44 -3.60 -8.95
CA ALA A 83 -52.10 -2.49 -9.81
C ALA A 83 -53.21 -1.43 -9.78
N GLU A 84 -52.83 -0.15 -9.70
CA GLU A 84 -53.57 0.99 -10.24
C GLU A 84 -52.53 1.99 -10.83
N THR A 85 -52.88 2.69 -11.91
CA THR A 85 -51.95 3.47 -12.78
C THR A 85 -52.47 4.92 -12.99
N PRO A 86 -51.76 5.85 -13.69
CA PRO A 86 -51.49 7.21 -13.17
C PRO A 86 -52.37 8.31 -13.81
N PRO A 87 -52.20 9.60 -13.44
CA PRO A 87 -51.15 10.47 -14.04
C PRO A 87 -50.36 11.25 -12.94
N ASP A 88 -49.42 12.18 -13.20
CA ASP A 88 -48.90 12.80 -14.43
C ASP A 88 -47.41 13.23 -14.27
N ASP A 89 -46.82 13.84 -15.30
CA ASP A 89 -45.45 14.44 -15.35
C ASP A 89 -45.57 15.91 -15.84
N PRO A 90 -44.71 16.89 -15.44
CA PRO A 90 -43.37 16.96 -16.04
C PRO A 90 -42.22 17.61 -15.22
N LYS A 91 -41.03 17.03 -15.35
CA LYS A 91 -39.70 17.69 -15.47
C LYS A 91 -39.20 18.66 -14.36
N SER A 92 -38.11 18.29 -13.68
CA SER A 92 -36.90 19.15 -13.61
C SER A 92 -35.64 18.38 -13.18
N ASN A 93 -34.46 18.88 -13.58
CA ASN A 93 -33.14 18.29 -13.31
C ASN A 93 -32.70 18.45 -11.84
N LYS A 94 -31.93 17.49 -11.29
CA LYS A 94 -30.59 17.71 -10.67
C LYS A 94 -29.94 16.43 -10.10
N ASP A 95 -28.62 16.51 -9.93
CA ASP A 95 -27.65 15.46 -9.61
C ASP A 95 -27.81 14.80 -8.21
N PRO A 96 -27.26 13.59 -8.00
CA PRO A 96 -27.39 12.86 -6.73
C PRO A 96 -26.65 13.53 -5.56
N LEU A 97 -27.38 13.71 -4.45
CA LEU A 97 -26.88 14.24 -3.18
C LEU A 97 -25.85 13.33 -2.51
N PHE A 98 -24.60 13.80 -2.43
CA PHE A 98 -23.64 13.31 -1.45
C PHE A 98 -23.99 13.88 -0.07
N VAL A 99 -24.42 13.02 0.86
CA VAL A 99 -24.60 13.41 2.27
C VAL A 99 -23.24 13.39 2.96
N SER A 100 -22.72 14.57 3.29
CA SER A 100 -21.53 14.73 4.14
C SER A 100 -21.75 15.83 5.16
N GLU A 101 -22.19 15.45 6.36
CA GLU A 101 -22.42 16.36 7.47
C GLU A 101 -21.52 16.05 8.68
N THR A 102 -20.57 16.95 8.94
CA THR A 102 -20.05 17.23 10.29
C THR A 102 -19.95 18.75 10.45
N PRO A 103 -20.69 19.37 11.38
CA PRO A 103 -20.66 20.82 11.54
C PRO A 103 -19.30 21.34 12.02
N ASN A 104 -18.83 22.44 11.43
CA ASN A 104 -17.67 23.18 11.91
C ASN A 104 -18.07 24.20 12.99
N SER A 105 -17.62 23.99 14.23
CA SER A 105 -17.47 25.01 15.27
C SER A 105 -16.48 24.45 16.33
N LEU A 106 -15.55 25.18 16.94
CA LEU A 106 -15.21 26.61 16.91
C LEU A 106 -13.67 26.77 16.77
N LEU A 107 -13.23 27.86 16.12
CA LEU A 107 -11.86 28.35 16.25
C LEU A 107 -11.78 29.38 17.39
N LEU A 108 -10.85 29.20 18.32
CA LEU A 108 -10.26 30.32 19.06
C LEU A 108 -8.78 30.02 19.34
N VAL A 109 -7.92 30.37 18.40
CA VAL A 109 -6.48 30.49 18.63
C VAL A 109 -6.26 31.81 19.36
N LYS A 110 -5.56 31.77 20.49
CA LYS A 110 -5.05 32.98 21.15
C LYS A 110 -3.54 33.03 20.92
N GLU A 111 -3.11 33.94 20.06
CA GLU A 111 -1.69 34.20 19.80
C GLU A 111 -1.10 35.03 20.96
N THR A 112 0.14 34.75 21.37
CA THR A 112 0.97 35.73 22.10
C THR A 112 2.46 35.38 21.99
N THR A 113 3.24 36.31 21.46
CA THR A 113 4.72 36.37 21.44
C THR A 113 5.13 37.83 21.18
N PRO A 114 6.39 38.27 21.39
CA PRO A 114 7.48 37.72 22.23
C PRO A 114 8.15 38.78 23.15
N THR A 115 8.97 38.37 24.14
CA THR A 115 10.01 39.24 24.74
C THR A 115 11.26 38.46 25.17
N SER A 116 12.43 39.07 25.00
CA SER A 116 13.82 38.65 25.33
C SER A 116 14.63 39.97 25.54
N PRO A 117 15.79 40.09 26.25
CA PRO A 117 16.85 39.08 26.42
C PRO A 117 17.66 39.04 27.75
N GLY A 118 18.57 38.06 27.87
CA GLY A 118 19.61 37.92 28.92
C GLY A 118 20.66 36.86 28.54
N LYS A 119 21.94 36.99 28.99
CA LYS A 119 23.11 36.28 28.41
C LYS A 119 23.60 35.04 29.21
N GLN A 120 23.89 33.94 28.48
CA GLN A 120 24.97 32.91 28.53
C GLN A 120 25.82 32.63 29.83
N PRO A 121 26.52 31.46 30.00
CA PRO A 121 27.00 30.50 28.96
C PRO A 121 26.99 28.95 29.26
N GLN A 122 27.18 28.17 28.16
CA GLN A 122 27.88 26.86 27.98
C GLN A 122 27.39 25.49 28.54
N MET A 123 27.49 24.47 27.66
CA MET A 123 27.36 23.00 27.84
C MET A 123 25.99 22.48 28.33
N ASP A 124 25.43 21.37 27.84
CA ASP A 124 26.03 20.22 27.15
C ASP A 124 25.31 19.83 25.82
N ARG A 125 25.97 19.06 24.94
CA ARG A 125 25.44 18.72 23.60
C ARG A 125 24.67 17.39 23.58
N ASP A 126 23.64 17.29 24.42
CA ASP A 126 22.78 16.11 24.45
C ASP A 126 22.02 15.91 23.12
N ALA A 127 22.29 14.80 22.45
CA ALA A 127 21.64 14.41 21.22
C ALA A 127 20.17 14.04 21.52
N SER A 128 19.26 14.98 21.28
CA SER A 128 17.83 14.78 21.51
C SER A 128 17.35 13.49 20.82
N PRO A 129 16.71 12.54 21.53
CA PRO A 129 16.31 11.27 20.92
C PRO A 129 15.35 11.54 19.78
N ILE A 130 15.67 11.04 18.58
CA ILE A 130 14.90 11.25 17.35
C ILE A 130 13.50 10.64 17.54
N ARG A 131 12.57 11.48 17.96
CA ARG A 131 11.17 11.12 18.23
C ARG A 131 10.48 10.87 16.90
N ARG A 132 10.54 9.63 16.43
CA ARG A 132 9.76 9.15 15.28
C ARG A 132 8.27 9.20 15.61
N SER A 133 7.64 10.33 15.38
CA SER A 133 6.19 10.48 15.38
C SER A 133 5.62 9.88 14.10
N TRP A 134 4.54 9.10 14.24
CA TRP A 134 3.69 8.76 13.12
C TRP A 134 2.58 9.79 13.02
N SER A 135 2.58 10.58 11.95
CA SER A 135 1.40 11.37 11.57
C SER A 135 0.50 10.51 10.70
N VAL A 136 -0.76 10.36 11.11
CA VAL A 136 -1.80 9.88 10.18
C VAL A 136 -2.10 11.04 9.26
N PHE A 137 -1.48 11.06 8.08
CA PHE A 137 -1.77 12.05 7.06
C PHE A 137 -3.16 11.76 6.47
N THR A 138 -4.20 12.28 7.13
CA THR A 138 -5.49 12.45 6.46
C THR A 138 -5.25 13.37 5.26
N GLN A 139 -5.51 12.90 4.04
CA GLN A 139 -5.33 13.69 2.81
C GLN A 139 -6.42 14.77 2.72
N ARG A 140 -6.34 15.78 3.60
CA ARG A 140 -7.12 17.02 3.52
C ARG A 140 -6.59 17.82 2.33
N ARG A 141 -7.16 17.56 1.15
CA ARG A 141 -7.05 18.43 -0.04
C ARG A 141 -5.62 18.75 -0.50
N VAL A 142 -4.65 17.84 -0.34
CA VAL A 142 -3.56 17.80 -1.33
C VAL A 142 -4.22 17.38 -2.63
N LEU A 143 -4.42 18.38 -3.48
CA LEU A 143 -5.01 18.35 -4.82
C LEU A 143 -5.32 16.92 -5.29
N LEU A 144 -6.61 16.60 -5.42
CA LEU A 144 -6.99 15.82 -6.57
C LEU A 144 -6.52 16.65 -7.78
N GLN A 145 -5.33 16.34 -8.30
CA GLN A 145 -5.09 16.52 -9.71
C GLN A 145 -6.24 15.77 -10.35
N ASN A 146 -7.16 16.54 -10.94
CA ASN A 146 -8.44 16.04 -11.41
C ASN A 146 -8.16 14.79 -12.25
N PRO A 147 -8.51 13.57 -11.78
CA PRO A 147 -8.07 12.34 -12.43
C PRO A 147 -8.64 12.41 -13.84
N GLN A 148 -7.73 12.56 -14.81
CA GLN A 148 -8.09 12.88 -16.19
C GLN A 148 -9.11 11.83 -16.63
N SER A 149 -10.34 12.28 -16.87
CA SER A 149 -11.54 11.42 -16.89
C SER A 149 -11.26 10.11 -17.63
N LEU A 150 -11.44 8.99 -16.93
CA LEU A 150 -11.16 7.65 -17.46
C LEU A 150 -11.81 7.50 -18.82
N SER A 151 -11.13 6.86 -19.76
CA SER A 151 -11.71 6.65 -21.08
C SER A 151 -12.98 5.81 -20.96
N ARG A 152 -13.97 6.06 -21.81
CA ARG A 152 -15.25 5.32 -21.80
C ARG A 152 -15.04 3.80 -21.87
N GLN A 153 -13.99 3.37 -22.57
CA GLN A 153 -13.60 1.96 -22.65
C GLN A 153 -13.10 1.42 -21.30
N PHE A 154 -12.28 2.18 -20.59
CA PHE A 154 -11.77 1.80 -19.28
C PHE A 154 -12.87 1.80 -18.21
N ASP A 155 -13.71 2.83 -18.19
CA ASP A 155 -14.84 2.96 -17.27
C ASP A 155 -15.91 1.87 -17.48
N HIS A 156 -16.21 1.55 -18.74
CA HIS A 156 -17.07 0.41 -19.09
C HIS A 156 -16.46 -0.93 -18.64
N MET A 157 -15.15 -1.13 -18.84
CA MET A 157 -14.45 -2.34 -18.37
C MET A 157 -14.50 -2.48 -16.84
N VAL A 158 -14.24 -1.41 -16.09
CA VAL A 158 -14.35 -1.38 -14.61
C VAL A 158 -15.77 -1.74 -14.18
N SER A 159 -16.78 -1.17 -14.85
CA SER A 159 -18.20 -1.41 -14.58
C SER A 159 -18.62 -2.86 -14.86
N VAL A 160 -18.24 -3.44 -16.00
CA VAL A 160 -18.54 -4.83 -16.38
C VAL A 160 -17.98 -5.84 -15.38
N HIS A 161 -16.79 -5.57 -14.82
CA HIS A 161 -16.17 -6.43 -13.83
C HIS A 161 -16.58 -6.10 -12.38
N GLY A 162 -17.47 -5.13 -12.16
CA GLY A 162 -17.92 -4.71 -10.82
C GLY A 162 -16.80 -4.16 -9.93
N LEU A 163 -15.77 -3.56 -10.53
CA LEU A 163 -14.54 -3.20 -9.84
C LEU A 163 -14.63 -1.83 -9.15
N HIS A 164 -14.10 -1.74 -7.93
CA HIS A 164 -14.05 -0.49 -7.20
C HIS A 164 -12.79 0.31 -7.56
N LEU A 165 -12.90 1.62 -7.81
CA LEU A 165 -11.78 2.46 -8.27
C LEU A 165 -10.57 2.49 -7.31
N ARG A 166 -10.74 2.20 -6.01
CA ARG A 166 -9.62 2.07 -5.05
C ARG A 166 -9.03 0.66 -4.94
N GLN A 167 -9.49 -0.29 -5.76
CA GLN A 167 -8.93 -1.63 -5.80
C GLN A 167 -7.56 -1.61 -6.48
N ARG A 168 -6.62 -2.40 -5.94
CA ARG A 168 -5.28 -2.58 -6.50
C ARG A 168 -5.32 -3.45 -7.75
N ALA A 169 -4.74 -2.94 -8.82
CA ALA A 169 -4.41 -3.65 -10.05
C ALA A 169 -2.89 -3.64 -10.27
N LYS A 170 -2.38 -4.48 -11.17
CA LYS A 170 -0.97 -4.48 -11.60
C LYS A 170 -0.86 -4.36 -13.12
N TRP A 171 -0.05 -3.43 -13.60
CA TRP A 171 0.46 -3.48 -14.96
C TRP A 171 1.56 -4.53 -15.04
N VAL A 172 1.52 -5.36 -16.07
CA VAL A 172 2.56 -6.35 -16.40
C VAL A 172 3.29 -5.90 -17.66
N ILE A 173 4.60 -5.68 -17.52
CA ILE A 173 5.54 -5.40 -18.60
C ILE A 173 6.38 -6.66 -18.78
N THR A 174 6.41 -7.23 -19.98
CA THR A 174 7.20 -8.42 -20.32
C THR A 174 8.46 -8.05 -21.10
N GLN A 175 9.35 -9.03 -21.31
CA GLN A 175 10.50 -8.87 -22.21
C GLN A 175 10.08 -8.51 -23.66
N ASP A 176 8.93 -8.97 -24.15
CA ASP A 176 8.43 -8.61 -25.49
C ASP A 176 8.15 -7.11 -25.62
N ASN A 177 7.88 -6.43 -24.50
CA ASN A 177 7.66 -4.99 -24.48
C ASN A 177 8.97 -4.16 -24.51
N CYS A 178 10.14 -4.77 -24.22
CA CYS A 178 11.38 -4.03 -24.04
C CYS A 178 12.66 -4.84 -24.31
N ARG A 179 13.59 -4.26 -25.07
CA ARG A 179 14.87 -4.94 -25.43
C ARG A 179 15.78 -5.26 -24.23
N ASP A 180 15.64 -4.54 -23.12
CA ASP A 180 16.45 -4.69 -21.90
C ASP A 180 15.58 -4.35 -20.69
N ILE A 181 15.15 -5.38 -19.96
CA ILE A 181 14.28 -5.24 -18.80
C ILE A 181 14.97 -4.61 -17.59
N GLU A 182 16.29 -4.78 -17.45
CA GLU A 182 17.07 -4.14 -16.37
C GLU A 182 17.16 -2.63 -16.57
N LYS A 183 17.27 -2.18 -17.83
CA LYS A 183 17.25 -0.75 -18.16
C LYS A 183 15.89 -0.14 -17.90
N VAL A 184 14.81 -0.83 -18.27
CA VAL A 184 13.43 -0.41 -17.95
C VAL A 184 13.23 -0.36 -16.43
N TRP A 185 13.64 -1.39 -15.69
CA TRP A 185 13.55 -1.45 -14.23
C TRP A 185 14.30 -0.30 -13.53
N ARG A 186 15.53 -0.01 -13.96
CA ARG A 186 16.32 1.13 -13.45
C ARG A 186 15.64 2.48 -13.72
N SER A 187 15.04 2.65 -14.89
CA SER A 187 14.31 3.88 -15.24
C SER A 187 13.04 4.03 -14.41
N LEU A 188 12.22 2.97 -14.34
CA LEU A 188 10.99 2.93 -13.55
C LEU A 188 11.24 3.18 -12.06
N SER A 189 12.25 2.52 -11.49
CA SER A 189 12.62 2.70 -10.07
C SER A 189 12.91 4.16 -9.75
N ARG A 190 13.58 4.87 -10.66
CA ARG A 190 13.86 6.31 -10.55
C ARG A 190 12.57 7.15 -10.66
N SER A 191 11.65 6.80 -11.56
CA SER A 191 10.36 7.51 -11.71
C SER A 191 9.45 7.35 -10.48
N VAL A 192 9.44 6.16 -9.86
CA VAL A 192 8.71 5.91 -8.60
C VAL A 192 9.34 6.70 -7.44
N GLN A 193 10.68 6.69 -7.32
CA GLN A 193 11.39 7.43 -6.27
C GLN A 193 11.29 8.96 -6.41
N SER A 194 11.21 9.48 -7.64
CA SER A 194 11.05 10.92 -7.93
C SER A 194 9.60 11.40 -7.93
N SER A 195 8.70 10.66 -7.26
CA SER A 195 7.27 10.96 -7.05
C SER A 195 6.44 11.27 -8.30
N ARG A 196 6.92 10.95 -9.51
CA ARG A 196 6.18 11.07 -10.77
C ARG A 196 5.00 10.10 -10.87
N LEU A 197 5.05 9.00 -10.11
CA LEU A 197 4.00 7.98 -10.02
C LEU A 197 3.47 7.90 -8.58
N PRO A 198 2.57 8.80 -8.15
CA PRO A 198 1.99 8.73 -6.80
C PRO A 198 1.24 7.39 -6.60
N THR A 199 1.30 6.85 -5.38
CA THR A 199 0.70 5.58 -4.94
C THR A 199 1.22 4.29 -5.60
N CYS A 200 2.04 4.37 -6.64
CA CYS A 200 2.52 3.20 -7.36
C CYS A 200 3.60 2.44 -6.58
N ASN A 201 3.57 1.10 -6.66
CA ASN A 201 4.63 0.23 -6.16
C ASN A 201 5.07 -0.69 -7.31
N ALA A 202 6.36 -0.99 -7.45
CA ALA A 202 6.87 -1.79 -8.55
C ALA A 202 7.76 -2.93 -8.05
N ASN A 203 7.76 -4.06 -8.75
CA ASN A 203 8.62 -5.21 -8.48
C ASN A 203 9.12 -5.84 -9.80
N ILE A 204 10.33 -6.38 -9.81
CA ILE A 204 10.92 -7.10 -10.94
C ILE A 204 10.99 -8.61 -10.64
N GLN A 205 10.32 -9.39 -11.49
CA GLN A 205 10.37 -10.85 -11.49
C GLN A 205 11.43 -11.31 -12.50
N ARG A 206 12.69 -11.36 -12.06
CA ARG A 206 13.86 -11.68 -12.90
C ARG A 206 13.72 -13.02 -13.61
N GLU A 207 13.26 -14.05 -12.90
CA GLU A 207 13.06 -15.42 -13.41
C GLU A 207 12.04 -15.51 -14.56
N ARG A 208 11.09 -14.57 -14.63
CA ARG A 208 10.04 -14.52 -15.65
C ARG A 208 10.26 -13.45 -16.72
N ALA A 209 11.32 -12.65 -16.58
CA ALA A 209 11.51 -11.41 -17.32
C ALA A 209 10.22 -10.54 -17.36
N GLU A 210 9.64 -10.32 -16.17
CA GLU A 210 8.46 -9.47 -15.98
C GLU A 210 8.73 -8.33 -14.97
N ILE A 211 8.16 -7.15 -15.22
CA ILE A 211 8.04 -6.08 -14.21
C ILE A 211 6.55 -5.88 -13.91
N TRP A 212 6.21 -5.86 -12.62
CA TRP A 212 4.85 -5.62 -12.13
C TRP A 212 4.75 -4.24 -11.48
N VAL A 213 3.82 -3.40 -11.96
CA VAL A 213 3.58 -2.06 -11.42
C VAL A 213 2.17 -1.99 -10.84
N PHE A 214 2.08 -2.03 -9.51
CA PHE A 214 0.85 -1.98 -8.75
C PHE A 214 0.36 -0.55 -8.54
N CYS A 215 -0.89 -0.28 -8.90
CA CYS A 215 -1.56 1.01 -8.73
C CYS A 215 -3.06 0.79 -8.41
N ASP A 216 -3.74 1.83 -7.93
CA ASP A 216 -5.18 1.78 -7.74
C ASP A 216 -5.88 2.03 -9.09
N LEU A 217 -7.02 1.36 -9.35
CA LEU A 217 -7.74 1.45 -10.64
C LEU A 217 -8.04 2.89 -11.07
N LEU A 218 -8.34 3.78 -10.13
CA LEU A 218 -8.56 5.22 -10.31
C LEU A 218 -7.46 5.93 -11.12
N TYR A 219 -6.20 5.50 -10.96
CA TYR A 219 -5.05 6.08 -11.66
C TYR A 219 -4.46 5.15 -12.72
N SER A 220 -4.93 3.90 -12.78
CA SER A 220 -4.28 2.85 -13.55
C SER A 220 -4.15 3.16 -15.04
N GLU A 221 -5.14 3.80 -15.66
CA GLU A 221 -5.07 4.19 -17.07
C GLU A 221 -3.99 5.26 -17.31
N GLN A 222 -3.93 6.30 -16.47
CA GLN A 222 -2.89 7.34 -16.52
C GLN A 222 -1.49 6.76 -16.27
N VAL A 223 -1.37 5.86 -15.28
CA VAL A 223 -0.13 5.14 -14.98
C VAL A 223 0.31 4.31 -16.18
N GLY A 224 -0.60 3.60 -16.85
CA GLY A 224 -0.31 2.82 -18.05
C GLY A 224 0.28 3.68 -19.18
N ARG A 225 -0.35 4.82 -19.48
CA ARG A 225 0.16 5.77 -20.50
C ARG A 225 1.56 6.26 -20.14
N HIS A 226 1.77 6.70 -18.89
CA HIS A 226 3.07 7.14 -18.39
C HIS A 226 4.14 6.03 -18.48
N LEU A 227 3.79 4.77 -18.18
CA LEU A 227 4.69 3.63 -18.34
C LEU A 227 5.08 3.43 -19.82
N LYS A 228 4.12 3.52 -20.75
CA LYS A 228 4.42 3.42 -22.19
C LYS A 228 5.33 4.55 -22.67
N ASP A 229 4.99 5.80 -22.34
CA ASP A 229 5.65 6.99 -22.88
C ASP A 229 7.07 7.18 -22.32
N GLU A 230 7.25 7.09 -21.00
CA GLU A 230 8.57 7.32 -20.35
C GLU A 230 9.52 6.14 -20.52
N LEU A 231 9.01 4.90 -20.49
CA LEU A 231 9.84 3.70 -20.63
C LEU A 231 9.99 3.25 -22.10
N LYS A 232 9.30 3.92 -23.02
CA LYS A 232 9.29 3.65 -24.48
C LYS A 232 8.96 2.18 -24.80
N LEU A 233 7.92 1.67 -24.14
CA LEU A 233 7.50 0.26 -24.26
C LEU A 233 6.84 0.01 -25.62
N VAL A 234 7.15 -1.14 -26.21
CA VAL A 234 6.62 -1.58 -27.51
C VAL A 234 5.51 -2.61 -27.31
N GLY A 235 4.59 -2.72 -28.27
CA GLY A 235 3.51 -3.71 -28.24
C GLY A 235 2.44 -3.39 -27.20
N ARG A 236 1.82 -4.43 -26.64
CA ARG A 236 0.74 -4.31 -25.63
C ARG A 236 1.25 -4.59 -24.23
N VAL A 237 0.95 -3.71 -23.28
CA VAL A 237 1.08 -3.99 -21.84
C VAL A 237 -0.30 -4.34 -21.27
N SER A 238 -0.36 -5.20 -20.27
CA SER A 238 -1.63 -5.72 -19.72
C SER A 238 -1.85 -5.27 -18.27
N LEU A 239 -3.05 -4.79 -17.97
CA LEU A 239 -3.52 -4.52 -16.62
C LEU A 239 -4.25 -5.75 -16.08
N SER A 240 -3.79 -6.24 -14.94
CA SER A 240 -4.33 -7.42 -14.27
C SER A 240 -4.88 -7.08 -12.88
N VAL A 241 -6.02 -7.68 -12.54
CA VAL A 241 -6.59 -7.64 -11.19
C VAL A 241 -6.59 -9.05 -10.59
N HIS A 242 -6.27 -9.12 -9.29
CA HIS A 242 -6.25 -10.37 -8.54
C HIS A 242 -7.60 -11.11 -8.66
N LYS A 243 -7.56 -12.42 -8.88
CA LYS A 243 -8.68 -13.33 -9.23
C LYS A 243 -9.33 -13.15 -10.61
N LEU A 244 -9.21 -12.01 -11.28
CA LEU A 244 -9.80 -11.78 -12.62
C LEU A 244 -8.82 -11.97 -13.79
N GLY A 245 -7.51 -11.98 -13.54
CA GLY A 245 -6.52 -12.08 -14.61
C GLY A 245 -6.35 -10.75 -15.33
N ASN A 246 -6.18 -10.75 -16.65
CA ASN A 246 -6.00 -9.55 -17.47
C ASN A 246 -7.36 -8.95 -17.83
N ILE A 247 -7.62 -7.72 -17.40
CA ILE A 247 -8.90 -7.03 -17.59
C ILE A 247 -8.85 -5.94 -18.67
N PHE A 248 -7.66 -5.41 -18.95
CA PHE A 248 -7.45 -4.32 -19.92
C PHE A 248 -6.03 -4.39 -20.48
N SER A 249 -5.80 -3.83 -21.67
CA SER A 249 -4.47 -3.73 -22.29
C SER A 249 -4.36 -2.48 -23.15
N MET A 250 -3.16 -1.91 -23.24
CA MET A 250 -2.86 -0.77 -24.10
C MET A 250 -1.60 -1.01 -24.93
#